data_AF-A0A9P7Y341-F1
#
_entry.id   AF-A0A9P7Y341-F1
#
_cell.length_a   1.000
_cell.length_b   1.000
_cell.length_c   1.000
_cell.angle_alpha   90.00
_cell.angle_beta   90.00
_cell.angle_gamma   90.00
#
_symmetry.space_group_name_H-M   'P 1'
#
loop_
_entity.id
_entity.type
_entity.pdbx_description
1 polymer ?
#
loop_
_entity_poly.entity_id
_entity_poly.type
_entity_poly.pdbx_seq_one_letter_code
_entity_poly.pdbx_strand_id
1 'polypeptide(L)'
;MGDSAHSEGMMKLIASVTSIDPNIFAHSIYLAASEAEDQRAGFFGNVNKQIEVICDQLKAIPELEGGFNAVGFSQGGQFLRAYVQRCNNPPIHNLITVGSQHGGVSDIPGCVNPADASCKLMRTIARSGVYSGYVRDHIVQAQYYKDPRKLDTYLEKNIFLPDINNELEVKNEEYKEKLKSLNKFVMFMFMNDVTVKPKETAWFGFQDENGDIIELEEQDQYKEDWLGLKTMDQAGKLEFEVMEGEHMQFSLEEFTDRITIPYLIGTQELEEAHLEKDKQLPGDSQSMSDQTENDDAFEFPILGGQTVL
;
A
#
# COMPACT_ATOMS: atom_id res chain seq x y z
N MET A 1 0.36 -0.74 13.99
CA MET A 1 -0.05 -1.81 13.06
C MET A 1 -1.52 -2.11 13.30
N GLY A 2 -2.22 -2.66 12.31
CA GLY A 2 -3.66 -2.96 12.35
C GLY A 2 -4.54 -1.72 12.36
N ASP A 3 -5.00 -1.31 11.18
CA ASP A 3 -6.12 -0.38 11.00
C ASP A 3 -7.37 -1.19 10.61
N SER A 4 -8.52 -0.52 10.52
CA SER A 4 -9.80 -1.10 10.11
C SER A 4 -10.35 -0.32 8.92
N ALA A 5 -11.06 -1.00 8.02
CA ALA A 5 -11.78 -0.37 6.91
C ALA A 5 -12.76 0.73 7.35
N HIS A 6 -13.18 0.70 8.62
CA HIS A 6 -14.12 1.63 9.23
C HIS A 6 -13.48 2.70 10.12
N SER A 7 -12.14 2.81 10.13
CA SER A 7 -11.44 3.76 10.99
C SER A 7 -11.71 5.22 10.60
N GLU A 8 -11.59 6.13 11.56
CA GLU A 8 -11.80 7.57 11.32
C GLU A 8 -10.87 8.12 10.23
N GLY A 9 -9.61 7.66 10.20
CA GLY A 9 -8.63 8.07 9.18
C GLY A 9 -9.08 7.68 7.77
N MET A 10 -9.55 6.45 7.60
CA MET A 10 -10.03 5.97 6.30
C MET A 10 -11.29 6.65 5.84
N MET A 11 -12.25 6.85 6.74
CA MET A 11 -13.47 7.56 6.41
C MET A 11 -13.18 9.01 5.99
N LYS A 12 -12.16 9.65 6.58
CA LYS A 12 -11.69 10.99 6.15
C LYS A 12 -11.05 10.97 4.76
N LEU A 13 -10.22 9.97 4.45
CA LEU A 13 -9.62 9.82 3.11
C LEU A 13 -10.68 9.57 2.04
N ILE A 14 -11.64 8.68 2.30
CA ILE A 14 -12.77 8.43 1.39
C ILE A 14 -13.61 9.70 1.22
N ALA A 15 -13.88 10.42 2.31
CA ALA A 15 -14.60 11.69 2.27
C ALA A 15 -13.84 12.76 1.46
N SER A 16 -12.50 12.83 1.55
CA SER A 16 -11.73 13.79 0.75
C SER A 16 -11.81 13.46 -0.73
N VAL A 17 -11.72 12.18 -1.12
CA VAL A 17 -11.86 11.76 -2.53
C VAL A 17 -13.26 12.06 -3.07
N THR A 18 -14.30 11.62 -2.37
CA THR A 18 -15.72 11.81 -2.77
C THR A 18 -16.17 13.27 -2.73
N SER A 19 -15.47 14.14 -1.98
CA SER A 19 -15.73 15.58 -2.01
C SER A 19 -15.28 16.25 -3.30
N ILE A 20 -14.28 15.68 -3.98
CA ILE A 20 -13.73 16.21 -5.24
C ILE A 20 -14.57 15.71 -6.42
N ASP A 21 -14.82 14.40 -6.47
CA ASP A 21 -15.76 13.80 -7.42
C ASP A 21 -16.88 13.06 -6.68
N PRO A 22 -18.09 13.65 -6.57
CA PRO A 22 -19.23 13.01 -5.92
C PRO A 22 -19.75 11.75 -6.62
N ASN A 23 -19.35 11.51 -7.87
CA ASN A 23 -19.77 10.33 -8.63
C ASN A 23 -18.81 9.14 -8.47
N ILE A 24 -17.64 9.35 -7.86
CA ILE A 24 -16.66 8.29 -7.67
C ILE A 24 -17.20 7.25 -6.68
N PHE A 25 -17.09 5.99 -7.07
CA PHE A 25 -17.35 4.88 -6.17
C PHE A 25 -16.07 4.54 -5.40
N ALA A 26 -16.10 4.70 -4.08
CA ALA A 26 -14.98 4.37 -3.20
C ALA A 26 -15.29 3.14 -2.35
N HIS A 27 -14.35 2.19 -2.26
CA HIS A 27 -14.51 0.96 -1.50
C HIS A 27 -13.31 0.70 -0.59
N SER A 28 -13.54 0.71 0.73
CA SER A 28 -12.54 0.30 1.72
C SER A 28 -12.55 -1.21 1.86
N ILE A 29 -11.44 -1.88 1.53
CA ILE A 29 -11.33 -3.35 1.63
C ILE A 29 -11.35 -3.76 3.10
N TYR A 30 -12.16 -4.75 3.43
CA TYR A 30 -12.28 -5.33 4.78
C TYR A 30 -12.19 -6.86 4.75
N LEU A 31 -11.57 -7.44 5.78
CA LEU A 31 -11.43 -8.88 5.99
C LEU A 31 -12.47 -9.45 6.96
N ALA A 32 -13.13 -8.57 7.73
CA ALA A 32 -14.21 -8.96 8.63
C ALA A 32 -15.27 -7.86 8.73
N ALA A 33 -16.49 -8.24 9.10
CA ALA A 33 -17.62 -7.30 9.18
C ALA A 33 -17.56 -6.37 10.41
N SER A 34 -16.75 -6.70 11.42
CA SER A 34 -16.59 -5.86 12.62
C SER A 34 -15.21 -5.22 12.65
N GLU A 35 -15.16 -3.93 12.99
CA GLU A 35 -13.91 -3.15 13.08
C GLU A 35 -12.84 -3.84 13.94
N ALA A 36 -13.22 -4.41 15.09
CA ALA A 36 -12.29 -5.10 15.97
C ALA A 36 -11.75 -6.42 15.38
N GLU A 37 -12.54 -7.14 14.56
CA GLU A 37 -12.08 -8.34 13.86
C GLU A 37 -11.19 -7.98 12.68
N ASP A 38 -11.55 -6.93 11.94
CA ASP A 38 -10.80 -6.44 10.81
C ASP A 38 -9.41 -5.96 11.24
N GLN A 39 -9.37 -5.17 12.32
CA GLN A 39 -8.12 -4.72 12.93
C GLN A 39 -7.25 -5.90 13.39
N ARG A 40 -7.87 -6.95 13.97
CA ARG A 40 -7.15 -8.17 14.37
C ARG A 40 -6.60 -8.92 13.16
N ALA A 41 -7.32 -8.94 12.04
CA ALA A 41 -6.90 -9.60 10.81
C ALA A 41 -5.64 -8.95 10.19
N GLY A 42 -5.43 -7.64 10.41
CA GLY A 42 -4.18 -6.96 10.01
C GLY A 42 -2.91 -7.44 10.75
N PHE A 43 -3.07 -8.16 11.87
CA PHE A 43 -1.97 -8.74 12.65
C PHE A 43 -1.92 -10.26 12.58
N PHE A 44 -3.09 -10.89 12.71
CA PHE A 44 -3.22 -12.33 12.86
C PHE A 44 -3.96 -12.89 11.66
N GLY A 45 -3.33 -13.84 10.97
CA GLY A 45 -3.91 -14.48 9.82
C GLY A 45 -2.85 -15.01 8.87
N ASN A 46 -3.36 -15.54 7.77
CA ASN A 46 -2.57 -16.00 6.64
C ASN A 46 -2.86 -15.08 5.46
N VAL A 47 -1.87 -14.32 5.02
CA VAL A 47 -2.02 -13.31 3.96
C VAL A 47 -2.49 -13.97 2.67
N ASN A 48 -2.05 -15.19 2.35
CA ASN A 48 -2.52 -15.88 1.15
C ASN A 48 -4.03 -16.08 1.16
N LYS A 49 -4.60 -16.50 2.29
CA LYS A 49 -6.05 -16.64 2.45
C LYS A 49 -6.77 -15.29 2.45
N GLN A 50 -6.15 -14.25 3.01
CA GLN A 50 -6.71 -12.90 2.96
C GLN A 50 -6.84 -12.42 1.51
N ILE A 51 -5.81 -12.64 0.68
CA ILE A 51 -5.87 -12.30 -0.74
C ILE A 51 -6.94 -13.10 -1.47
N GLU A 52 -7.14 -14.39 -1.17
CA GLU A 52 -8.24 -15.18 -1.75
C GLU A 52 -9.61 -14.57 -1.44
N VAL A 53 -9.84 -14.20 -0.17
CA VAL A 53 -11.09 -13.53 0.27
C VAL A 53 -11.26 -12.19 -0.44
N ILE A 54 -10.20 -11.40 -0.58
CA ILE A 54 -10.24 -10.11 -1.27
C ILE A 54 -10.51 -10.29 -2.78
N CYS A 55 -9.94 -11.32 -3.42
CA CYS A 55 -10.25 -11.63 -4.82
C CYS A 55 -11.74 -11.89 -5.02
N ASP A 56 -12.38 -12.66 -4.14
CA ASP A 56 -13.82 -12.93 -4.20
C ASP A 56 -14.66 -11.69 -3.86
N GLN A 57 -14.23 -10.92 -2.87
CA GLN A 57 -14.88 -9.68 -2.46
C GLN A 57 -14.93 -8.67 -3.61
N LEU A 58 -13.79 -8.33 -4.21
CA LEU A 58 -13.72 -7.31 -5.26
C LEU A 58 -14.44 -7.76 -6.54
N LYS A 59 -14.41 -9.06 -6.85
CA LYS A 59 -15.15 -9.64 -7.97
C LYS A 59 -16.67 -9.56 -7.79
N ALA A 60 -17.16 -9.50 -6.56
CA ALA A 60 -18.59 -9.41 -6.26
C ALA A 60 -19.15 -7.98 -6.34
N ILE A 61 -18.32 -6.96 -6.59
CA ILE A 61 -18.72 -5.55 -6.63
C ILE A 61 -18.94 -5.13 -8.09
N PRO A 62 -20.20 -4.91 -8.54
CA PRO A 62 -20.50 -4.56 -9.92
C PRO A 62 -19.81 -3.27 -10.40
N GLU A 63 -19.67 -2.29 -9.51
CA GLU A 63 -19.03 -1.00 -9.80
C GLU A 63 -17.55 -1.16 -10.19
N LEU A 64 -16.90 -2.26 -9.81
CA LEU A 64 -15.51 -2.53 -10.13
C LEU A 64 -15.32 -3.35 -11.41
N GLU A 65 -16.38 -3.86 -12.06
CA GLU A 65 -16.29 -4.79 -13.20
C GLU A 65 -15.45 -4.22 -14.37
N GLY A 66 -15.52 -2.89 -14.59
CA GLY A 66 -14.74 -2.17 -15.60
C GLY A 66 -13.26 -1.91 -15.24
N GLY A 67 -12.83 -2.39 -14.07
CA GLY A 67 -11.54 -2.08 -13.47
C GLY A 67 -11.56 -0.79 -12.64
N PHE A 68 -10.55 -0.63 -11.79
CA PHE A 68 -10.51 0.40 -10.75
C PHE A 68 -9.08 0.84 -10.43
N ASN A 69 -8.93 2.00 -9.79
CA ASN A 69 -7.65 2.43 -9.20
C ASN A 69 -7.59 1.96 -7.74
N ALA A 70 -6.39 1.72 -7.22
CA ALA A 70 -6.22 1.21 -5.86
C ALA A 70 -5.08 1.94 -5.14
N VAL A 71 -5.29 2.26 -3.86
CA VAL A 71 -4.31 2.88 -2.96
C VAL A 71 -4.04 1.97 -1.78
N GLY A 72 -2.81 1.49 -1.63
CA GLY A 72 -2.39 0.65 -0.52
C GLY A 72 -1.46 1.35 0.45
N PHE A 73 -1.88 1.50 1.70
CA PHE A 73 -1.14 2.07 2.81
C PHE A 73 -0.39 1.01 3.61
N SER A 74 0.88 1.30 3.91
CA SER A 74 1.79 0.43 4.66
C SER A 74 1.76 -0.99 4.06
N GLN A 75 1.58 -2.04 4.87
CA GLN A 75 1.52 -3.41 4.37
C GLN A 75 0.41 -3.65 3.31
N GLY A 76 -0.58 -2.75 3.19
CA GLY A 76 -1.71 -2.86 2.26
C GLY A 76 -1.28 -2.77 0.80
N GLY A 77 -0.21 -2.01 0.50
CA GLY A 77 0.30 -1.90 -0.86
C GLY A 77 0.89 -3.20 -1.40
N GLN A 78 1.68 -3.96 -0.62
CA GLN A 78 2.12 -5.27 -1.08
C GLN A 78 0.98 -6.30 -1.14
N PHE A 79 -0.12 -6.09 -0.43
CA PHE A 79 -1.30 -6.98 -0.51
C PHE A 79 -2.10 -6.71 -1.77
N LEU A 80 -2.32 -5.43 -2.11
CA LEU A 80 -2.87 -5.06 -3.41
C LEU A 80 -1.99 -5.51 -4.57
N ARG A 81 -0.65 -5.38 -4.46
CA ARG A 81 0.27 -5.94 -5.45
C ARG A 81 0.08 -7.45 -5.59
N ALA A 82 -0.11 -8.18 -4.49
CA ALA A 82 -0.41 -9.61 -4.53
C ALA A 82 -1.77 -9.89 -5.20
N TYR A 83 -2.79 -9.05 -4.99
CA TYR A 83 -4.06 -9.13 -5.72
C TYR A 83 -3.86 -8.98 -7.24
N VAL A 84 -3.08 -7.98 -7.67
CA VAL A 84 -2.72 -7.80 -9.10
C VAL A 84 -2.03 -9.04 -9.63
N GLN A 85 -1.08 -9.62 -8.90
CA GLN A 85 -0.36 -10.78 -9.40
C GLN A 85 -1.22 -12.07 -9.43
N ARG A 86 -2.10 -12.27 -8.44
CA ARG A 86 -2.81 -13.54 -8.27
C ARG A 86 -4.14 -13.60 -8.99
N CYS A 87 -4.94 -12.54 -8.96
CA CYS A 87 -6.27 -12.55 -9.57
C CYS A 87 -6.47 -11.44 -10.61
N ASN A 88 -6.26 -10.17 -10.26
CA ASN A 88 -6.48 -8.99 -11.13
C ASN A 88 -7.79 -9.04 -11.94
N ASN A 89 -8.86 -9.52 -11.31
CA ASN A 89 -10.16 -9.62 -11.92
C ASN A 89 -11.23 -9.30 -10.86
N PRO A 90 -11.77 -8.06 -10.85
CA PRO A 90 -11.57 -7.00 -11.84
C PRO A 90 -10.14 -6.40 -11.88
N PRO A 91 -9.70 -5.84 -13.02
CA PRO A 91 -8.33 -5.35 -13.18
C PRO A 91 -8.09 -4.04 -12.43
N ILE A 92 -6.92 -3.90 -11.81
CA ILE A 92 -6.44 -2.61 -11.34
C ILE A 92 -5.81 -1.84 -12.51
N HIS A 93 -6.15 -0.57 -12.62
CA HIS A 93 -5.59 0.38 -13.59
C HIS A 93 -4.33 1.03 -13.01
N ASN A 94 -4.48 1.89 -12.00
CA ASN A 94 -3.36 2.49 -11.27
C ASN A 94 -3.25 1.84 -9.87
N LEU A 95 -2.04 1.39 -9.52
CA LEU A 95 -1.71 0.96 -8.17
C LEU A 95 -0.82 2.01 -7.52
N ILE A 96 -1.31 2.64 -6.46
CA ILE A 96 -0.57 3.61 -5.64
C ILE A 96 -0.25 2.93 -4.31
N THR A 97 1.00 2.96 -3.89
CA THR A 97 1.41 2.40 -2.60
C THR A 97 2.08 3.47 -1.76
N VAL A 98 1.73 3.53 -0.47
CA VAL A 98 2.17 4.57 0.45
C VAL A 98 2.89 3.89 1.60
N GLY A 99 4.21 4.08 1.69
CA GLY A 99 5.07 3.50 2.72
C GLY A 99 5.06 1.97 2.76
N SER A 100 4.78 1.29 1.65
CA SER A 100 4.64 -0.16 1.58
C SER A 100 5.96 -0.91 1.66
N GLN A 101 5.93 -2.22 1.90
CA GLN A 101 7.16 -3.02 2.10
C GLN A 101 7.32 -4.07 1.02
N HIS A 102 7.61 -3.63 -0.20
CA HIS A 102 7.73 -4.49 -1.36
C HIS A 102 8.98 -5.38 -1.34
N GLY A 103 10.09 -4.88 -0.80
CA GLY A 103 11.32 -5.65 -0.54
C GLY A 103 11.28 -6.50 0.75
N GLY A 104 10.19 -6.40 1.52
CA GLY A 104 10.08 -6.97 2.86
C GLY A 104 10.72 -6.10 3.94
N VAL A 105 10.64 -6.55 5.19
CA VAL A 105 11.27 -5.87 6.34
C VAL A 105 12.33 -6.76 6.98
N SER A 106 13.47 -6.17 7.35
CA SER A 106 14.59 -6.84 8.03
C SER A 106 14.50 -6.73 9.56
N ASP A 107 13.67 -5.80 10.04
CA ASP A 107 13.26 -5.63 11.43
C ASP A 107 11.74 -5.62 11.47
N ILE A 108 11.14 -6.28 12.46
CA ILE A 108 9.68 -6.24 12.57
C ILE A 108 9.32 -5.02 13.44
N PRO A 109 8.47 -4.11 12.94
CA PRO A 109 8.23 -2.83 13.60
C PRO A 109 7.54 -2.97 14.97
N GLY A 110 7.71 -1.97 15.83
CA GLY A 110 6.71 -1.68 16.86
C GLY A 110 6.98 -2.21 18.26
N CYS A 111 8.21 -2.12 18.77
CA CYS A 111 8.40 -2.05 20.22
C CYS A 111 8.84 -0.65 20.67
N VAL A 112 7.95 0.33 20.51
CA VAL A 112 8.11 1.65 21.12
C VAL A 112 7.63 1.61 22.58
N ASN A 113 6.50 0.94 22.85
CA ASN A 113 5.99 0.73 24.20
C ASN A 113 5.98 -0.77 24.58
N PRO A 114 6.70 -1.18 25.64
CA PRO A 114 6.73 -2.55 26.14
C PRO A 114 5.37 -3.14 26.55
N ALA A 115 4.37 -2.29 26.80
CA ALA A 115 3.03 -2.69 27.23
C ALA A 115 2.11 -3.06 26.05
N ASP A 116 2.42 -2.61 24.84
CA ASP A 116 1.56 -2.79 23.66
C ASP A 116 1.49 -4.27 23.24
N ALA A 117 0.33 -4.66 22.72
CA ALA A 117 0.10 -6.00 22.19
C ALA A 117 1.09 -6.33 21.06
N SER A 118 1.44 -5.34 20.23
CA SER A 118 2.45 -5.43 19.17
C SER A 118 3.84 -5.77 19.73
N CYS A 119 4.30 -5.12 20.81
CA CYS A 119 5.61 -5.42 21.40
C CYS A 119 5.65 -6.81 22.07
N LYS A 120 4.56 -7.26 22.71
CA LYS A 120 4.47 -8.63 23.27
C LYS A 120 4.47 -9.69 22.17
N LEU A 121 3.78 -9.43 21.06
CA LEU A 121 3.78 -10.27 19.88
C LEU A 121 5.18 -10.37 19.28
N MET A 122 5.86 -9.24 19.17
CA MET A 122 7.24 -9.14 18.71
C MET A 122 8.23 -9.99 19.50
N ARG A 123 8.14 -9.95 20.83
CA ARG A 123 8.94 -10.82 21.71
C ARG A 123 8.61 -12.30 21.49
N THR A 124 7.36 -12.62 21.20
CA THR A 124 6.92 -14.01 20.94
C THR A 124 7.44 -14.52 19.60
N ILE A 125 7.38 -13.70 18.55
CA ILE A 125 7.94 -14.00 17.22
C ILE A 125 9.46 -14.21 17.32
N ALA A 126 10.16 -13.28 17.97
CA ALA A 126 11.61 -13.36 18.17
C ALA A 126 12.02 -14.61 18.97
N ARG A 127 11.23 -15.01 19.98
CA ARG A 127 11.47 -16.22 20.79
C ARG A 127 11.15 -17.52 20.06
N SER A 128 10.13 -17.53 19.22
CA SER A 128 9.62 -18.74 18.54
C SER A 128 10.30 -19.00 17.19
N GLY A 129 11.02 -18.01 16.66
CA GLY A 129 11.57 -18.01 15.32
C GLY A 129 10.50 -17.63 14.29
N VAL A 130 10.78 -16.57 13.53
CA VAL A 130 9.85 -16.00 12.53
C VAL A 130 9.38 -17.05 11.53
N TYR A 131 10.27 -17.95 11.13
CA TYR A 131 10.02 -19.00 10.14
C TYR A 131 9.55 -20.34 10.75
N SER A 132 9.14 -20.36 12.03
CA SER A 132 8.44 -21.52 12.60
C SER A 132 7.05 -21.66 11.98
N GLY A 133 6.59 -22.90 11.73
CA GLY A 133 5.35 -23.14 10.98
C GLY A 133 4.14 -22.39 11.54
N TYR A 134 3.95 -22.39 12.87
CA TYR A 134 2.83 -21.66 13.49
C TYR A 134 2.92 -20.14 13.28
N VAL A 135 4.09 -19.54 13.54
CA VAL A 135 4.27 -18.07 13.42
C VAL A 135 4.09 -17.64 11.97
N ARG A 136 4.75 -18.35 11.05
CA ARG A 136 4.62 -18.13 9.61
C ARG A 136 3.17 -18.16 9.14
N ASP A 137 2.37 -19.12 9.62
CA ASP A 137 1.01 -19.34 9.10
C ASP A 137 -0.06 -18.44 9.75
N HIS A 138 0.25 -17.79 10.89
CA HIS A 138 -0.74 -17.06 11.70
C HIS A 138 -0.36 -15.61 12.01
N ILE A 139 0.88 -15.19 11.75
CA ILE A 139 1.32 -13.82 11.96
C ILE A 139 1.57 -13.18 10.60
N VAL A 140 0.85 -12.09 10.34
CA VAL A 140 0.90 -11.38 9.06
C VAL A 140 2.30 -10.80 8.81
N GLN A 141 2.90 -10.16 9.82
CA GLN A 141 4.22 -9.53 9.72
C GLN A 141 5.35 -10.53 9.42
N ALA A 142 5.21 -11.77 9.89
CA ALA A 142 6.19 -12.83 9.63
C ALA A 142 6.24 -13.24 8.15
N GLN A 143 5.14 -13.03 7.42
CA GLN A 143 4.98 -13.44 6.02
C GLN A 143 5.66 -12.47 5.05
N TYR A 144 6.11 -11.30 5.49
CA TYR A 144 6.96 -10.40 4.70
C TYR A 144 8.24 -9.98 5.42
N TYR A 145 8.64 -10.78 6.42
CA TYR A 145 9.95 -10.66 7.05
C TYR A 145 11.03 -11.33 6.19
N LYS A 146 12.08 -10.57 5.87
CA LYS A 146 13.21 -10.99 5.06
C LYS A 146 14.51 -10.76 5.83
N ASP A 147 15.04 -11.82 6.45
CA ASP A 147 16.31 -11.77 7.19
C ASP A 147 17.50 -11.83 6.23
N PRO A 148 18.30 -10.75 6.10
CA PRO A 148 19.47 -10.76 5.22
C PRO A 148 20.52 -11.80 5.57
N ARG A 149 20.58 -12.23 6.83
CA ARG A 149 21.55 -13.23 7.28
C ARG A 149 21.08 -14.66 7.04
N LYS A 150 19.84 -14.85 6.59
CA LYS A 150 19.19 -16.17 6.42
C LYS A 150 18.32 -16.25 5.16
N LEU A 151 18.83 -15.74 4.04
CA LEU A 151 18.11 -15.73 2.77
C LEU A 151 17.65 -17.12 2.32
N ASP A 152 18.45 -18.17 2.49
CA ASP A 152 18.04 -19.55 2.16
C ASP A 152 16.82 -19.99 2.98
N THR A 153 16.79 -19.66 4.27
CA THR A 153 15.64 -19.97 5.14
C THR A 153 14.43 -19.12 4.77
N TYR A 154 14.64 -17.86 4.39
CA TYR A 154 13.59 -16.98 3.89
C TYR A 154 12.94 -17.56 2.62
N LEU A 155 13.74 -17.95 1.63
CA LEU A 155 13.26 -18.54 0.38
C LEU A 155 12.56 -19.89 0.61
N GLU A 156 13.08 -20.72 1.51
CA GLU A 156 12.49 -22.03 1.81
C GLU A 156 11.18 -21.94 2.60
N LYS A 157 11.10 -21.02 3.57
CA LYS A 157 10.06 -21.05 4.60
C LYS A 157 9.06 -19.91 4.54
N ASN A 158 9.38 -18.76 3.96
CA ASN A 158 8.40 -17.69 3.87
C ASN A 158 7.33 -18.05 2.80
N ILE A 159 6.06 -17.98 3.18
CA ILE A 159 4.92 -18.44 2.37
C ILE A 159 4.28 -17.36 1.50
N PHE A 160 4.79 -16.13 1.52
CA PHE A 160 4.15 -15.01 0.85
C PHE A 160 5.14 -14.18 0.06
N LEU A 161 6.12 -13.55 0.72
CA LEU A 161 6.97 -12.57 0.04
C LEU A 161 7.85 -13.18 -1.07
N PRO A 162 8.53 -14.34 -0.91
CA PRO A 162 9.27 -14.96 -2.00
C PRO A 162 8.41 -15.32 -3.21
N ASP A 163 7.16 -15.73 -2.97
CA ASP A 163 6.19 -16.05 -4.02
C ASP A 163 5.84 -14.78 -4.80
N ILE A 164 5.37 -13.73 -4.13
CA ILE A 164 4.95 -12.51 -4.81
C ILE A 164 6.12 -11.66 -5.34
N ASN A 165 7.35 -11.89 -4.87
CA ASN A 165 8.54 -11.27 -5.46
C ASN A 165 9.14 -12.10 -6.59
N ASN A 166 8.53 -13.25 -6.89
CA ASN A 166 9.00 -14.18 -7.91
C ASN A 166 10.47 -14.60 -7.68
N GLU A 167 10.86 -14.74 -6.40
CA GLU A 167 12.26 -15.01 -5.99
C GLU A 167 12.61 -16.50 -6.09
N LEU A 168 11.61 -17.38 -6.13
CA LEU A 168 11.79 -18.83 -6.25
C LEU A 168 12.40 -19.23 -7.60
N GLU A 169 12.97 -20.43 -7.67
CA GLU A 169 13.67 -20.94 -8.87
C GLU A 169 12.78 -20.94 -10.12
N VAL A 170 11.52 -21.38 -9.97
CA VAL A 170 10.53 -21.35 -11.04
C VAL A 170 9.77 -20.03 -11.00
N LYS A 171 9.98 -19.21 -12.03
CA LYS A 171 9.30 -17.92 -12.18
C LYS A 171 7.85 -18.11 -12.63
N ASN A 172 6.94 -17.35 -12.02
CA ASN A 172 5.55 -17.26 -12.43
C ASN A 172 5.36 -16.14 -13.47
N GLU A 173 5.30 -16.52 -14.75
CA GLU A 173 5.09 -15.57 -15.86
C GLU A 173 3.72 -14.87 -15.79
N GLU A 174 2.71 -15.49 -15.18
CA GLU A 174 1.39 -14.87 -15.03
C GLU A 174 1.43 -13.67 -14.08
N TYR A 175 2.23 -13.76 -13.00
CA TYR A 175 2.46 -12.63 -12.09
C TYR A 175 3.08 -11.45 -12.83
N LYS A 176 4.08 -11.73 -13.68
CA LYS A 176 4.74 -10.72 -14.52
C LYS A 176 3.76 -10.06 -15.49
N GLU A 177 2.99 -10.84 -16.23
CA GLU A 177 2.07 -10.28 -17.23
C GLU A 177 0.92 -9.48 -16.60
N LYS A 178 0.39 -9.91 -15.45
CA LYS A 178 -0.62 -9.13 -14.73
C LYS A 178 -0.05 -7.85 -14.12
N LEU A 179 1.16 -7.87 -13.55
CA LEU A 179 1.74 -6.64 -13.01
C LEU A 179 2.01 -5.61 -14.12
N LYS A 180 2.49 -6.07 -15.28
CA LYS A 180 2.68 -5.23 -16.48
C LYS A 180 1.37 -4.64 -17.04
N SER A 181 0.21 -5.20 -16.69
CA SER A 181 -1.08 -4.69 -17.16
C SER A 181 -1.48 -3.38 -16.48
N LEU A 182 -0.85 -3.02 -15.36
CA LEU A 182 -1.07 -1.73 -14.71
C LEU A 182 -0.75 -0.58 -15.67
N ASN A 183 -1.54 0.49 -15.62
CA ASN A 183 -1.26 1.74 -16.29
C ASN A 183 -0.12 2.48 -15.57
N LYS A 184 -0.22 2.56 -14.24
CA LYS A 184 0.78 3.13 -13.35
C LYS A 184 0.97 2.28 -12.09
N PHE A 185 2.21 2.21 -11.62
CA PHE A 185 2.57 1.71 -10.31
C PHE A 185 3.41 2.77 -9.60
N VAL A 186 2.77 3.53 -8.72
CA VAL A 186 3.33 4.68 -8.02
C VAL A 186 3.67 4.28 -6.60
N MET A 187 4.91 4.49 -6.17
CA MET A 187 5.41 4.05 -4.88
C MET A 187 5.92 5.23 -4.07
N PHE A 188 5.23 5.57 -2.99
CA PHE A 188 5.62 6.62 -2.06
C PHE A 188 6.44 6.06 -0.89
N MET A 189 7.62 6.63 -0.66
CA MET A 189 8.48 6.35 0.49
C MET A 189 8.48 7.54 1.45
N PHE A 190 8.40 7.30 2.77
CA PHE A 190 8.56 8.36 3.76
C PHE A 190 10.03 8.63 4.04
N MET A 191 10.45 9.91 3.99
CA MET A 191 11.85 10.28 4.22
C MET A 191 12.38 9.88 5.60
N ASN A 192 11.55 10.02 6.64
CA ASN A 192 11.93 9.78 8.03
C ASN A 192 11.25 8.53 8.59
N ASP A 193 11.03 7.51 7.76
CA ASP A 193 10.38 6.29 8.22
C ASP A 193 11.24 5.54 9.26
N VAL A 194 10.72 5.49 10.49
CA VAL A 194 11.32 4.73 11.62
C VAL A 194 10.61 3.40 11.88
N THR A 195 9.48 3.17 11.21
CA THR A 195 8.64 1.98 11.37
C THR A 195 9.11 0.90 10.41
N VAL A 196 9.22 1.23 9.12
CA VAL A 196 9.62 0.32 8.06
C VAL A 196 11.14 0.33 7.93
N LYS A 197 11.76 -0.85 8.01
CA LYS A 197 13.22 -1.01 7.93
C LYS A 197 13.62 -2.13 6.98
N PRO A 198 14.46 -1.85 5.97
CA PRO A 198 14.87 -0.50 5.52
C PRO A 198 13.67 0.28 4.95
N LYS A 199 13.70 1.62 4.90
CA LYS A 199 12.59 2.41 4.33
C LYS A 199 12.50 2.26 2.80
N GLU A 200 13.64 1.98 2.17
CA GLU A 200 13.83 1.80 0.74
C GLU A 200 13.05 0.59 0.21
N THR A 201 12.56 -0.30 1.08
CA THR A 201 11.60 -1.36 0.72
C THR A 201 10.30 -0.84 0.09
N ALA A 202 9.94 0.43 0.33
CA ALA A 202 8.86 1.12 -0.38
C ALA A 202 9.11 1.16 -1.90
N TRP A 203 10.38 1.19 -2.30
CA TRP A 203 10.84 1.15 -3.68
C TRP A 203 11.49 -0.19 -4.04
N PHE A 204 11.07 -1.29 -3.40
CA PHE A 204 11.67 -2.63 -3.53
C PHE A 204 13.13 -2.77 -3.07
N GLY A 205 13.72 -1.71 -2.52
CA GLY A 205 15.05 -1.77 -1.91
C GLY A 205 15.11 -2.79 -0.77
N PHE A 206 16.30 -3.31 -0.53
CA PHE A 206 16.55 -4.32 0.48
C PHE A 206 17.87 -4.05 1.19
N GLN A 207 17.97 -4.40 2.47
CA GLN A 207 19.20 -4.24 3.24
C GLN A 207 19.93 -5.57 3.31
N ASP A 208 21.22 -5.60 2.94
CA ASP A 208 22.06 -6.79 2.99
C ASP A 208 22.51 -7.16 4.41
N GLU A 209 23.37 -8.18 4.54
CA GLU A 209 23.86 -8.63 5.85
C GLU A 209 24.84 -7.65 6.54
N ASN A 210 25.46 -6.76 5.78
CA ASN A 210 26.36 -5.71 6.25
C ASN A 210 25.62 -4.45 6.68
N GLY A 211 24.33 -4.35 6.34
CA GLY A 211 23.50 -3.18 6.57
C GLY A 211 23.45 -2.20 5.40
N ASP A 212 24.09 -2.55 4.28
CA ASP A 212 24.11 -1.74 3.06
C ASP A 212 22.79 -1.92 2.30
N ILE A 213 22.29 -0.83 1.73
CA ILE A 213 21.07 -0.85 0.91
C ILE A 213 21.43 -1.30 -0.50
N ILE A 214 20.70 -2.31 -0.98
CA ILE A 214 20.68 -2.78 -2.35
C ILE A 214 19.41 -2.23 -3.00
N GLU A 215 19.59 -1.27 -3.91
CA GLU A 215 18.50 -0.65 -4.67
C GLU A 215 17.85 -1.65 -5.65
N LEU A 216 16.64 -1.36 -6.13
CA LEU A 216 15.90 -2.26 -7.02
C LEU A 216 16.72 -2.64 -8.28
N GLU A 217 17.37 -1.66 -8.90
CA GLU A 217 18.11 -1.82 -10.17
C GLU A 217 19.34 -2.71 -10.03
N GLU A 218 19.85 -2.85 -8.81
CA GLU A 218 21.00 -3.70 -8.49
C GLU A 218 20.61 -5.15 -8.22
N GLN A 219 19.32 -5.43 -8.05
CA GLN A 219 18.82 -6.77 -7.75
C GLN A 219 18.52 -7.58 -9.01
N ASP A 220 18.68 -8.91 -8.92
CA ASP A 220 18.42 -9.82 -10.05
C ASP A 220 16.94 -9.76 -10.50
N GLN A 221 16.00 -9.50 -9.57
CA GLN A 221 14.58 -9.32 -9.90
C GLN A 221 14.33 -8.24 -10.94
N TYR A 222 15.13 -7.18 -10.95
CA TYR A 222 15.04 -6.11 -11.94
C TYR A 222 15.90 -6.43 -13.17
N LYS A 223 17.16 -6.85 -12.96
CA LYS A 223 18.10 -7.13 -14.05
C LYS A 223 17.57 -8.19 -15.03
N GLU A 224 16.99 -9.25 -14.49
CA GLU A 224 16.38 -10.37 -15.21
C GLU A 224 14.86 -10.20 -15.40
N ASP A 225 14.29 -9.10 -14.89
CA ASP A 225 12.90 -8.70 -15.11
C ASP A 225 11.88 -9.76 -14.66
N TRP A 226 12.08 -10.35 -13.48
CA TRP A 226 11.26 -11.46 -12.95
C TRP A 226 9.77 -11.09 -12.83
N LEU A 227 9.47 -9.85 -12.44
CA LEU A 227 8.11 -9.34 -12.29
C LEU A 227 7.69 -8.39 -13.42
N GLY A 228 8.56 -8.10 -14.38
CA GLY A 228 8.29 -7.07 -15.39
C GLY A 228 8.62 -5.65 -14.95
N LEU A 229 9.23 -5.45 -13.78
CA LEU A 229 9.54 -4.13 -13.21
C LEU A 229 10.45 -3.31 -14.13
N LYS A 230 11.49 -3.92 -14.71
CA LYS A 230 12.37 -3.23 -15.66
C LYS A 230 11.64 -2.86 -16.94
N THR A 231 10.78 -3.76 -17.43
CA THR A 231 9.93 -3.48 -18.59
C THR A 231 8.96 -2.32 -18.31
N MET A 232 8.34 -2.29 -17.13
CA MET A 232 7.42 -1.23 -16.72
C MET A 232 8.12 0.11 -16.53
N ASP A 233 9.29 0.10 -15.91
CA ASP A 233 10.13 1.29 -15.69
C ASP A 233 10.52 1.94 -17.02
N GLN A 234 11.04 1.14 -17.96
CA GLN A 234 11.38 1.60 -19.31
C GLN A 234 10.17 2.14 -20.09
N ALA A 235 8.95 1.68 -19.76
CA ALA A 235 7.71 2.17 -20.33
C ALA A 235 7.13 3.39 -19.59
N GLY A 236 7.83 3.91 -18.56
CA GLY A 236 7.37 5.03 -17.74
C GLY A 236 6.15 4.70 -16.87
N LYS A 237 5.95 3.43 -16.53
CA LYS A 237 4.84 2.97 -15.69
C LYS A 237 5.17 2.96 -14.20
N LEU A 238 6.44 2.89 -13.83
CA LEU A 238 6.87 2.98 -12.43
C LEU A 238 7.15 4.44 -12.08
N GLU A 239 6.67 4.89 -10.92
CA GLU A 239 6.96 6.21 -10.38
C GLU A 239 7.40 6.06 -8.92
N PHE A 240 8.53 6.69 -8.59
CA PHE A 240 9.19 6.60 -7.28
C PHE A 240 9.10 7.96 -6.60
N GLU A 241 8.16 8.08 -5.66
CA GLU A 241 7.80 9.32 -4.99
C GLU A 241 8.21 9.32 -3.52
N VAL A 242 8.43 10.52 -2.98
CA VAL A 242 8.85 10.69 -1.59
C VAL A 242 7.86 11.56 -0.83
N MET A 243 7.36 11.09 0.31
CA MET A 243 6.63 11.92 1.29
C MET A 243 7.57 12.41 2.39
N GLU A 244 7.38 13.65 2.82
CA GLU A 244 8.04 14.14 4.03
C GLU A 244 7.39 13.52 5.28
N GLY A 245 8.13 13.47 6.39
CA GLY A 245 7.61 12.96 7.67
C GLY A 245 7.90 11.49 7.95
N GLU A 246 7.36 11.01 9.08
CA GLU A 246 7.45 9.62 9.53
C GLU A 246 6.37 8.73 8.88
N HIS A 247 6.36 7.44 9.21
CA HIS A 247 5.45 6.46 8.62
C HIS A 247 3.97 6.86 8.71
N MET A 248 3.29 6.95 7.55
CA MET A 248 1.88 7.35 7.42
C MET A 248 1.58 8.77 7.95
N GLN A 249 2.60 9.61 8.09
CA GLN A 249 2.43 11.00 8.49
C GLN A 249 2.36 11.89 7.25
N PHE A 250 1.14 12.16 6.78
CA PHE A 250 0.87 13.08 5.66
C PHE A 250 -0.47 13.81 5.91
N SER A 251 -0.66 14.97 5.27
CA SER A 251 -1.91 15.74 5.39
C SER A 251 -2.96 15.28 4.35
N LEU A 252 -4.23 15.61 4.57
CA LEU A 252 -5.28 15.37 3.56
C LEU A 252 -5.05 16.20 2.29
N GLU A 253 -4.46 17.38 2.41
CA GLU A 253 -4.05 18.22 1.29
C GLU A 253 -2.97 17.51 0.47
N GLU A 254 -1.92 16.99 1.12
CA GLU A 254 -0.86 16.25 0.45
C GLU A 254 -1.41 14.99 -0.23
N PHE A 255 -2.28 14.24 0.44
CA PHE A 255 -2.97 13.09 -0.17
C PHE A 255 -3.78 13.50 -1.40
N THR A 256 -4.49 14.62 -1.31
CA THR A 256 -5.33 15.12 -2.41
C THR A 256 -4.48 15.52 -3.62
N ASP A 257 -3.47 16.35 -3.40
CA ASP A 257 -2.67 16.94 -4.47
C ASP A 257 -1.72 15.93 -5.12
N ARG A 258 -1.20 14.99 -4.33
CA ARG A 258 -0.18 14.05 -4.80
C ARG A 258 -0.74 12.69 -5.19
N ILE A 259 -1.90 12.28 -4.68
CA ILE A 259 -2.48 10.96 -4.97
C ILE A 259 -3.82 11.08 -5.68
N THR A 260 -4.79 11.76 -5.06
CA THR A 260 -6.17 11.77 -5.56
C THR A 260 -6.30 12.42 -6.93
N ILE A 261 -5.84 13.67 -7.07
CA ILE A 261 -5.96 14.42 -8.32
C ILE A 261 -5.16 13.76 -9.45
N PRO A 262 -3.87 13.39 -9.26
CA PRO A 262 -3.06 12.89 -10.37
C PRO A 262 -3.43 11.48 -10.84
N TYR A 263 -3.84 10.59 -9.91
CA TYR A 263 -3.93 9.16 -10.21
C TYR A 263 -5.32 8.53 -10.01
N LEU A 264 -6.22 9.16 -9.25
CA LEU A 264 -7.55 8.59 -9.00
C LEU A 264 -8.65 9.21 -9.87
N ILE A 265 -8.58 10.52 -10.11
CA ILE A 265 -9.56 11.28 -10.89
C ILE A 265 -8.97 11.67 -12.25
N GLY A 266 -7.73 12.16 -12.28
CA GLY A 266 -7.12 12.68 -13.51
C GLY A 266 -7.50 14.13 -13.77
N THR A 267 -6.54 14.90 -14.30
CA THR A 267 -6.67 16.36 -14.47
C THR A 267 -7.71 16.77 -15.52
N GLN A 268 -8.00 15.92 -16.51
CA GLN A 268 -8.99 16.20 -17.55
C GLN A 268 -10.43 16.13 -17.03
N GLU A 269 -10.74 15.20 -16.12
CA GLU A 269 -12.09 15.06 -15.54
C GLU A 269 -12.42 16.25 -14.62
N LEU A 270 -11.41 16.83 -13.95
CA LEU A 270 -11.57 18.07 -13.17
C LEU A 270 -11.86 19.29 -14.05
N GLU A 271 -11.22 19.41 -15.21
CA GLU A 271 -11.51 20.49 -16.16
C GLU A 271 -12.93 20.36 -16.72
N GLU A 272 -13.39 19.14 -17.03
CA GLU A 272 -14.75 18.88 -17.50
C GLU A 272 -15.79 19.14 -16.41
N ALA A 273 -15.54 18.73 -15.16
CA ALA A 273 -16.40 19.00 -14.01
C ALA A 273 -16.49 20.50 -13.68
N HIS A 274 -15.38 21.25 -13.79
CA HIS A 274 -15.39 22.71 -13.67
C HIS A 274 -16.15 23.38 -14.82
N LEU A 275 -15.97 22.90 -16.05
CA LEU A 275 -16.70 23.39 -17.22
C LEU A 275 -18.21 23.10 -17.17
N GLU A 276 -18.64 22.01 -16.52
CA GLU A 276 -20.06 21.72 -16.28
C GLU A 276 -20.65 22.57 -15.14
N LYS A 277 -19.91 22.80 -14.05
CA LYS A 277 -20.32 23.70 -12.97
C LYS A 277 -20.46 25.15 -13.45
N ASP A 278 -19.54 25.62 -14.29
CA ASP A 278 -19.61 26.96 -14.88
C ASP A 278 -20.76 27.12 -15.89
N LYS A 279 -21.22 26.04 -16.51
CA LYS A 279 -22.41 26.04 -17.38
C LYS A 279 -23.73 26.05 -16.61
N GLN A 280 -23.72 25.70 -15.31
CA GLN A 280 -24.92 25.64 -14.47
C GLN A 280 -25.13 26.89 -13.60
N LEU A 281 -24.18 27.83 -13.57
CA LEU A 281 -24.33 29.11 -12.88
C LEU A 281 -24.89 30.18 -13.84
N PRO A 282 -26.03 30.84 -13.54
CA PRO A 282 -26.41 32.05 -14.24
C PRO A 282 -25.38 33.14 -13.88
N GLY A 283 -24.80 33.77 -14.90
CA GLY A 283 -23.77 34.78 -14.72
C GLY A 283 -24.25 35.94 -13.87
N ASP A 284 -23.72 36.04 -12.65
CA ASP A 284 -23.71 37.27 -11.87
C ASP A 284 -22.26 37.60 -11.54
N SER A 285 -21.77 38.65 -12.22
CA SER A 285 -20.55 39.35 -11.88
C SER A 285 -20.76 40.07 -10.55
N GLN A 286 -20.01 39.72 -9.50
CA GLN A 286 -19.70 40.66 -8.42
C GLN A 286 -18.39 40.32 -7.71
N SER A 287 -17.55 41.35 -7.63
CA SER A 287 -16.29 41.45 -6.89
C SER A 287 -16.50 41.53 -5.38
N MET A 288 -15.56 41.00 -4.58
CA MET A 288 -15.00 41.53 -3.31
C MET A 288 -14.37 40.36 -2.52
N SER A 289 -13.04 40.30 -2.38
CA SER A 289 -12.20 40.91 -1.32
C SER A 289 -11.81 39.88 -0.25
N ASP A 290 -10.55 39.46 -0.35
CA ASP A 290 -9.55 39.17 0.69
C ASP A 290 -10.02 39.15 2.16
N GLN A 291 -9.93 37.98 2.80
CA GLN A 291 -9.61 37.84 4.23
C GLN A 291 -8.83 36.54 4.48
N THR A 292 -7.65 36.73 5.06
CA THR A 292 -6.70 35.75 5.59
C THR A 292 -7.09 35.21 6.97
N GLU A 293 -6.41 34.13 7.36
CA GLU A 293 -6.22 33.55 8.71
C GLU A 293 -7.22 32.50 9.21
N ASN A 294 -6.81 31.23 9.23
CA ASN A 294 -6.24 30.60 10.44
C ASN A 294 -5.65 29.21 10.11
N ASP A 295 -4.33 29.11 10.19
CA ASP A 295 -3.59 27.85 10.23
C ASP A 295 -3.72 27.23 11.62
N ASP A 296 -4.67 26.33 11.79
CA ASP A 296 -4.67 25.39 12.91
C ASP A 296 -3.99 24.09 12.45
N ALA A 297 -2.69 23.98 12.73
CA ALA A 297 -1.96 22.73 12.65
C ALA A 297 -2.52 21.74 13.67
N PHE A 298 -3.33 20.78 13.20
CA PHE A 298 -3.83 19.66 14.00
C PHE A 298 -2.96 18.43 13.80
N GLU A 299 -2.33 17.97 14.88
CA GLU A 299 -1.62 16.68 14.93
C GLU A 299 -2.62 15.52 14.79
N PHE A 300 -2.46 14.72 13.74
CA PHE A 300 -3.17 13.45 13.57
C PHE A 300 -2.51 12.35 14.43
N PRO A 301 -3.29 11.49 15.11
CA PRO A 301 -2.74 10.32 15.77
C PRO A 301 -2.19 9.35 14.71
N ILE A 302 -0.94 8.94 14.94
CA ILE A 302 -0.10 8.05 14.12
C ILE A 302 -0.92 6.89 13.53
N LEU A 303 -1.18 6.94 12.22
CA LEU A 303 -1.81 5.86 11.45
C LEU A 303 -0.80 4.72 11.26
N GLY A 304 -0.57 3.92 12.30
CA GLY A 304 0.45 2.87 12.24
C GLY A 304 0.04 1.60 11.49
N GLY A 305 -1.03 1.57 10.69
CA GLY A 305 -1.70 0.34 10.28
C GLY A 305 -1.91 0.17 8.77
N GLN A 306 -2.14 -1.08 8.37
CA GLN A 306 -2.46 -1.50 7.02
C GLN A 306 -3.76 -0.87 6.54
N THR A 307 -3.76 -0.23 5.37
CA THR A 307 -5.05 0.21 4.82
C THR A 307 -5.07 0.19 3.31
N VAL A 308 -6.24 -0.04 2.73
CA VAL A 308 -6.43 -0.16 1.29
C VAL A 308 -7.70 0.60 0.90
N LEU A 309 -7.56 1.51 -0.05
CA LEU A 309 -8.60 2.30 -0.71
C LEU A 309 -8.75 1.84 -2.17
#